data_AF-A0A973ELK1-F1
#
_entry.id   AF-A0A973ELK1-F1
#
_cell.length_a   1.000
_cell.length_b   1.000
_cell.length_c   1.000
_cell.angle_alpha   90.00
_cell.angle_beta   90.00
_cell.angle_gamma   90.00
#
_symmetry.space_group_name_H-M   'P 1'
#
loop_
_entity.id
_entity.type
_entity.pdbx_description
1 polymer ?
#
loop_
_entity_poly.entity_id
_entity_poly.type
_entity_poly.pdbx_seq_one_letter_code
_entity_poly.pdbx_strand_id
1 'polypeptide(L)'
;MVIALLSISCMALMPICMQAQNQIQCSSPGNCNGWLYHKNKIGIGFDWSEAYVPRTTLHLHEFNSINTYLNITNQTTGFPVGNQTIGMFIGMTGNKATITNFQNDNLVLATGTTERLVITPEGNSGIGISTPQNVLHIHKPIGIINNINGDENKSTLATNIYGIQITNNTTGTGQSSGLLIGLAANGNARMVQQGQQSISLGTNNVDMFTINSLGNIGIGTTNPTAKLHTNGTVRMENLTVATQATNARVLLIDAQGNV
;
A
#
# COMPACT_ATOMS: atom_id res chain seq x y z
N MET A 1 68.67 36.61 -27.01
CA MET A 1 67.88 37.69 -26.38
C MET A 1 66.81 38.10 -27.38
N VAL A 2 65.52 38.03 -26.98
CA VAL A 2 64.30 38.54 -27.68
C VAL A 2 63.90 37.76 -28.95
N ILE A 3 62.91 36.83 -28.91
CA ILE A 3 61.43 36.94 -28.83
C ILE A 3 60.75 37.18 -30.20
N ALA A 4 60.04 36.13 -30.62
CA ALA A 4 58.79 36.00 -31.38
C ALA A 4 58.29 37.12 -32.32
N LEU A 5 57.91 36.71 -33.54
CA LEU A 5 56.64 37.08 -34.18
C LEU A 5 56.42 36.18 -35.42
N LEU A 6 55.61 35.13 -35.27
CA LEU A 6 54.89 34.54 -36.40
C LEU A 6 53.40 34.48 -36.06
N SER A 7 52.66 35.21 -36.87
CA SER A 7 51.21 35.36 -37.00
C SER A 7 50.38 34.08 -36.87
N ILE A 8 49.17 34.19 -36.30
CA ILE A 8 47.92 33.74 -36.95
C ILE A 8 46.71 34.41 -36.28
N SER A 9 46.03 35.21 -37.11
CA SER A 9 44.67 35.77 -37.07
C SER A 9 43.80 35.62 -35.82
N CYS A 10 43.52 36.79 -35.22
CA CYS A 10 42.32 37.06 -34.45
C CYS A 10 41.09 37.10 -35.38
N MET A 11 40.28 36.04 -35.41
CA MET A 11 38.86 36.05 -35.80
C MET A 11 38.27 34.64 -35.69
N ALA A 12 37.67 34.32 -34.54
CA ALA A 12 36.54 33.39 -34.43
C ALA A 12 35.92 33.46 -33.01
N LEU A 13 34.85 34.26 -32.91
CA LEU A 13 33.57 33.85 -32.32
C LEU A 13 33.58 33.23 -30.92
N MET A 14 33.33 34.05 -29.89
CA MET A 14 32.13 34.03 -29.02
C MET A 14 32.45 34.48 -27.58
N PRO A 15 31.52 35.21 -26.94
CA PRO A 15 31.73 35.76 -25.61
C PRO A 15 31.91 34.63 -24.61
N ILE A 16 32.93 34.77 -23.77
CA ILE A 16 33.13 33.97 -22.57
C ILE A 16 31.94 34.26 -21.66
N CYS A 17 30.85 33.52 -21.86
CA CYS A 17 29.92 33.25 -20.78
C CYS A 17 30.60 32.17 -19.95
N MET A 18 31.09 32.55 -18.78
CA MET A 18 31.40 31.62 -17.70
C MET A 18 30.14 30.79 -17.38
N GLN A 19 29.92 29.69 -18.09
CA GLN A 19 29.16 28.58 -17.51
C GLN A 19 30.18 27.73 -16.79
N ALA A 20 30.33 27.98 -15.49
CA ALA A 20 31.13 27.15 -14.60
C ALA A 20 30.61 25.71 -14.65
N GLN A 21 31.21 24.91 -15.53
CA GLN A 21 31.14 23.45 -15.44
C GLN A 21 31.98 23.07 -14.24
N ASN A 22 31.36 22.95 -13.06
CA ASN A 22 32.00 22.31 -11.92
C ASN A 22 32.12 20.82 -12.23
N GLN A 23 33.20 20.47 -12.92
CA GLN A 23 33.66 19.11 -13.10
C GLN A 23 34.17 18.60 -11.74
N ILE A 24 33.63 17.49 -11.24
CA ILE A 24 34.44 16.66 -10.34
C ILE A 24 35.47 15.99 -11.25
N GLN A 25 36.66 16.56 -11.34
CA GLN A 25 37.76 15.98 -12.11
C GLN A 25 38.18 14.66 -11.46
N CYS A 26 37.95 13.53 -12.14
CA CYS A 26 38.70 12.32 -11.85
C CYS A 26 40.14 12.51 -12.34
N SER A 27 41.10 12.01 -11.58
CA SER A 27 42.54 12.23 -11.76
C SER A 27 43.17 11.51 -12.97
N SER A 28 42.39 10.82 -13.82
CA SER A 28 42.93 10.27 -15.07
C SER A 28 41.90 10.27 -16.21
N PRO A 29 42.32 10.52 -17.48
CA PRO A 29 41.40 10.62 -18.64
C PRO A 29 40.72 9.32 -19.08
N GLY A 30 41.01 8.17 -18.44
CA GLY A 30 40.60 6.85 -18.94
C GLY A 30 39.38 6.22 -18.26
N ASN A 31 38.83 6.81 -17.19
CA ASN A 31 37.82 6.13 -16.34
C ASN A 31 36.74 7.08 -15.78
N CYS A 32 36.36 8.13 -16.51
CA CYS A 32 35.36 9.11 -16.04
C CYS A 32 33.93 8.72 -16.44
N ASN A 33 33.34 7.71 -15.79
CA ASN A 33 31.92 7.38 -15.95
C ASN A 33 31.07 8.13 -14.92
N GLY A 34 30.91 9.45 -15.08
CA GLY A 34 29.96 10.20 -14.25
C GLY A 34 30.02 11.71 -14.42
N TRP A 35 28.93 12.29 -14.90
CA TRP A 35 28.76 13.74 -14.97
C TRP A 35 28.07 14.24 -13.69
N LEU A 36 28.38 15.45 -13.24
CA LEU A 36 27.57 16.07 -12.18
C LEU A 36 26.50 16.99 -12.75
N TYR A 37 26.67 17.49 -13.99
CA TYR A 37 25.76 18.47 -14.57
C TYR A 37 25.76 18.48 -16.11
N HIS A 38 24.58 18.39 -16.73
CA HIS A 38 24.35 18.52 -18.18
C HIS A 38 22.94 19.08 -18.46
N LYS A 39 22.81 20.14 -19.28
CA LYS A 39 21.53 20.76 -19.69
C LYS A 39 20.54 20.98 -18.51
N ASN A 40 21.00 21.62 -17.44
CA ASN A 40 20.22 21.86 -16.19
C ASN A 40 19.81 20.59 -15.41
N LYS A 41 20.50 19.47 -15.59
CA LYS A 41 20.23 18.20 -14.88
C LYS A 41 21.51 17.64 -14.26
N ILE A 42 21.37 16.85 -13.21
CA ILE A 42 22.44 16.12 -12.52
C ILE A 42 22.37 14.65 -12.93
N GLY A 43 23.48 14.08 -13.41
CA GLY A 43 23.48 12.76 -14.05
C GLY A 43 24.72 11.92 -13.75
N ILE A 44 24.64 11.03 -12.77
CA ILE A 44 25.77 10.18 -12.36
C ILE A 44 25.77 8.89 -13.18
N GLY A 45 26.93 8.53 -13.74
CA GLY A 45 27.15 7.34 -14.56
C GLY A 45 26.60 7.42 -16.00
N PHE A 46 26.74 8.57 -16.67
CA PHE A 46 26.33 8.81 -18.07
C PHE A 46 27.52 9.11 -19.01
N ASP A 47 27.33 8.99 -20.32
CA ASP A 47 28.27 9.34 -21.39
C ASP A 47 27.71 10.50 -22.23
N TRP A 48 28.53 11.11 -23.10
CA TRP A 48 28.13 12.31 -23.88
C TRP A 48 27.36 12.00 -25.17
N SER A 49 27.11 10.73 -25.49
CA SER A 49 26.32 10.42 -26.68
C SER A 49 24.85 10.78 -26.44
N GLU A 50 24.14 11.20 -27.49
CA GLU A 50 22.73 11.59 -27.37
C GLU A 50 21.83 10.46 -26.83
N ALA A 51 22.29 9.21 -26.91
CA ALA A 51 21.61 8.05 -26.37
C ALA A 51 21.60 8.01 -24.83
N TYR A 52 22.59 8.62 -24.17
CA TYR A 52 22.81 8.46 -22.73
C TYR A 52 22.96 9.79 -21.99
N VAL A 53 22.11 10.77 -22.33
CA VAL A 53 22.00 12.02 -21.56
C VAL A 53 20.99 11.90 -20.40
N PRO A 54 21.17 12.64 -19.29
CA PRO A 54 20.21 12.65 -18.18
C PRO A 54 18.79 13.04 -18.64
N ARG A 55 17.78 12.21 -18.30
CA ARG A 55 16.39 12.44 -18.70
C ARG A 55 15.60 13.20 -17.64
N THR A 56 15.94 13.03 -16.37
CA THR A 56 15.34 13.69 -15.19
C THR A 56 16.31 14.66 -14.52
N THR A 57 15.83 15.54 -13.64
CA THR A 57 16.65 16.52 -12.91
C THR A 57 17.77 15.87 -12.09
N LEU A 58 17.51 14.70 -11.50
CA LEU A 58 18.50 13.80 -10.94
C LEU A 58 18.34 12.45 -11.63
N HIS A 59 19.40 11.97 -12.28
CA HIS A 59 19.43 10.69 -12.95
C HIS A 59 20.66 9.90 -12.47
N LEU A 60 20.46 8.66 -12.07
CA LEU A 60 21.52 7.70 -11.79
C LEU A 60 21.45 6.63 -12.88
N HIS A 61 22.59 6.24 -13.44
CA HIS A 61 22.71 5.14 -14.38
C HIS A 61 24.03 4.43 -14.19
N GLU A 62 24.07 3.16 -14.55
CA GLU A 62 25.29 2.38 -14.65
C GLU A 62 25.29 1.65 -15.99
N PHE A 63 26.34 1.86 -16.79
CA PHE A 63 26.43 1.34 -18.15
C PHE A 63 26.73 -0.15 -18.20
N ASN A 64 27.56 -0.61 -17.27
CA ASN A 64 28.11 -1.96 -17.30
C ASN A 64 27.44 -2.89 -16.29
N SER A 65 26.31 -2.46 -15.74
CA SER A 65 25.53 -3.21 -14.76
C SER A 65 24.05 -3.00 -15.01
N ILE A 66 23.28 -4.06 -14.76
CA ILE A 66 21.83 -3.96 -14.68
C ILE A 66 21.36 -3.35 -13.35
N ASN A 67 22.29 -3.02 -12.46
CA ASN A 67 22.03 -2.53 -11.12
C ASN A 67 22.37 -1.06 -11.01
N THR A 68 21.43 -0.26 -10.50
CA THR A 68 21.67 1.15 -10.21
C THR A 68 20.95 1.52 -8.92
N TYR A 69 21.68 2.02 -7.93
CA TYR A 69 21.14 2.34 -6.61
C TYR A 69 21.61 3.71 -6.13
N LEU A 70 20.73 4.41 -5.42
CA LEU A 70 21.14 5.33 -4.37
C LEU A 70 21.45 4.50 -3.12
N ASN A 71 22.70 4.52 -2.67
CA ASN A 71 23.12 3.89 -1.42
C ASN A 71 23.20 4.94 -0.30
N ILE A 72 22.49 4.69 0.80
CA ILE A 72 22.44 5.56 1.97
C ILE A 72 23.01 4.82 3.17
N THR A 73 24.10 5.35 3.72
CA THR A 73 24.81 4.83 4.88
C THR A 73 25.02 5.92 5.93
N ASN A 74 25.35 5.53 7.16
CA ASN A 74 25.79 6.44 8.22
C ASN A 74 27.03 5.88 8.95
N GLN A 75 27.45 6.52 10.05
CA GLN A 75 28.63 6.11 10.83
C GLN A 75 28.58 4.67 11.37
N THR A 76 27.38 4.09 11.57
CA THR A 76 27.20 2.72 12.06
C THR A 76 26.93 1.72 10.95
N THR A 77 26.33 2.17 9.83
CA THR A 77 25.92 1.31 8.72
C THR A 77 26.84 1.40 7.49
N GLY A 78 27.89 2.23 7.50
CA GLY A 78 28.69 2.54 6.29
C GLY A 78 30.07 1.91 6.19
N PHE A 79 30.60 1.28 7.25
CA PHE A 79 32.03 0.91 7.31
C PHE A 79 32.38 -0.42 8.04
N PRO A 80 31.66 -1.54 7.89
CA PRO A 80 32.21 -2.83 8.29
C PRO A 80 33.28 -3.29 7.28
N VAL A 81 34.40 -3.80 7.80
CA VAL A 81 35.46 -4.44 7.01
C VAL A 81 34.88 -5.68 6.30
N GLY A 82 34.87 -5.71 4.97
CA GLY A 82 34.43 -6.88 4.18
C GLY A 82 33.31 -6.61 3.17
N ASN A 83 32.93 -7.65 2.42
CA ASN A 83 32.05 -7.59 1.25
C ASN A 83 30.54 -7.64 1.60
N GLN A 84 30.11 -6.98 2.68
CA GLN A 84 28.70 -6.99 3.07
C GLN A 84 27.94 -5.86 2.39
N THR A 85 26.70 -6.11 1.97
CA THR A 85 25.80 -5.06 1.51
C THR A 85 25.38 -4.23 2.73
N ILE A 86 25.60 -2.92 2.65
CA ILE A 86 25.53 -2.01 3.79
C ILE A 86 24.52 -0.89 3.54
N GLY A 87 23.91 -0.37 4.61
CA GLY A 87 22.95 0.73 4.54
C GLY A 87 21.60 0.36 3.93
N MET A 88 21.01 1.34 3.24
CA MET A 88 19.74 1.23 2.54
C MET A 88 19.93 1.54 1.05
N PHE A 89 19.39 0.67 0.20
CA PHE A 89 19.38 0.90 -1.25
C PHE A 89 17.98 1.34 -1.71
N ILE A 90 17.95 2.37 -2.55
CA ILE A 90 16.78 2.74 -3.35
C ILE A 90 17.22 2.69 -4.80
N GLY A 91 16.67 1.78 -5.60
CA GLY A 91 17.11 1.65 -6.97
C GLY A 91 16.53 0.45 -7.69
N MET A 92 17.27 -0.06 -8.67
CA MET A 92 16.83 -1.10 -9.57
C MET A 92 17.87 -2.20 -9.74
N THR A 93 17.39 -3.44 -9.89
CA THR A 93 18.13 -4.63 -10.32
C THR A 93 17.46 -5.19 -11.57
N GLY A 94 18.06 -4.99 -12.74
CA GLY A 94 17.39 -5.19 -14.02
C GLY A 94 16.13 -4.32 -14.08
N ASN A 95 14.98 -4.95 -14.32
CA ASN A 95 13.69 -4.26 -14.39
C ASN A 95 12.97 -4.14 -13.04
N LYS A 96 13.56 -4.64 -11.94
CA LYS A 96 12.93 -4.64 -10.60
C LYS A 96 13.36 -3.42 -9.81
N ALA A 97 12.44 -2.51 -9.49
CA ALA A 97 12.68 -1.43 -8.54
C ALA A 97 12.51 -1.91 -7.09
N THR A 98 13.41 -1.50 -6.19
CA THR A 98 13.40 -1.89 -4.78
C THR A 98 13.75 -0.73 -3.84
N ILE A 99 13.21 -0.81 -2.64
CA ILE A 99 13.72 -0.15 -1.44
C ILE A 99 14.15 -1.28 -0.51
N THR A 100 15.40 -1.29 -0.08
CA THR A 100 15.96 -2.42 0.67
C THR A 100 16.80 -1.89 1.82
N ASN A 101 16.40 -2.21 3.04
CA ASN A 101 17.25 -2.06 4.22
C ASN A 101 18.10 -3.33 4.36
N PHE A 102 19.42 -3.21 4.31
CA PHE A 102 20.33 -4.34 4.52
C PHE A 102 20.77 -4.50 5.98
N GLN A 103 20.27 -3.63 6.86
CA GLN A 103 20.52 -3.75 8.30
C GLN A 103 19.59 -4.79 8.91
N ASN A 104 20.01 -5.43 10.00
CA ASN A 104 19.14 -6.29 10.82
C ASN A 104 18.21 -5.44 11.70
N ASP A 105 17.45 -4.56 11.05
CA ASP A 105 16.52 -3.62 11.66
C ASP A 105 15.36 -3.33 10.69
N ASN A 106 14.31 -2.70 11.19
CA ASN A 106 13.08 -2.45 10.46
C ASN A 106 13.28 -1.55 9.23
N LEU A 107 12.54 -1.82 8.15
CA LEU A 107 12.26 -0.83 7.11
C LEU A 107 10.97 -0.08 7.49
N VAL A 108 11.04 1.24 7.63
CA VAL A 108 9.96 2.05 8.20
C VAL A 108 9.55 3.19 7.26
N LEU A 109 8.23 3.37 7.09
CA LEU A 109 7.63 4.62 6.62
C LEU A 109 6.95 5.31 7.81
N ALA A 110 7.38 6.54 8.11
CA ALA A 110 6.93 7.28 9.28
C ALA A 110 6.42 8.68 8.92
N THR A 111 5.59 9.26 9.80
CA THR A 111 5.20 10.67 9.75
C THR A 111 5.46 11.29 11.12
N GLY A 112 6.30 12.31 11.20
CA GLY A 112 6.78 12.82 12.49
C GLY A 112 7.56 11.72 13.23
N THR A 113 7.21 11.48 14.49
CA THR A 113 7.82 10.42 15.33
C THR A 113 7.05 9.10 15.30
N THR A 114 5.98 8.99 14.49
CA THR A 114 5.12 7.79 14.45
C THR A 114 5.40 6.93 13.22
N GLU A 115 5.71 5.67 13.46
CA GLU A 115 5.82 4.64 12.42
C GLU A 115 4.42 4.29 11.88
N ARG A 116 4.27 4.30 10.56
CA ARG A 116 2.98 4.06 9.88
C ARG A 116 2.94 2.71 9.18
N LEU A 117 4.02 2.37 8.48
CA LEU A 117 4.27 1.05 7.90
C LEU A 117 5.63 0.59 8.39
N VAL A 118 5.69 -0.61 8.93
CA VAL A 118 6.92 -1.26 9.41
C VAL A 118 7.05 -2.60 8.72
N ILE A 119 8.22 -2.95 8.22
CA ILE A 119 8.58 -4.30 7.80
C ILE A 119 9.78 -4.73 8.66
N THR A 120 9.62 -5.78 9.44
CA THR A 120 10.67 -6.26 10.35
C THR A 120 11.65 -7.20 9.64
N PRO A 121 12.85 -7.42 10.21
CA PRO A 121 13.81 -8.40 9.69
C PRO A 121 13.25 -9.83 9.59
N GLU A 122 12.27 -10.18 10.43
CA GLU A 122 11.58 -11.48 10.42
C GLU A 122 10.53 -11.61 9.30
N GLY A 123 10.28 -10.54 8.53
CA GLY A 123 9.32 -10.53 7.43
C GLY A 123 7.89 -10.16 7.83
N ASN A 124 7.67 -9.68 9.06
CA ASN A 124 6.36 -9.21 9.50
C ASN A 124 6.13 -7.76 9.06
N SER A 125 4.91 -7.44 8.61
CA SER A 125 4.49 -6.10 8.22
C SER A 125 3.45 -5.53 9.17
N GLY A 126 3.72 -4.36 9.74
CA GLY A 126 2.83 -3.63 10.63
C GLY A 126 2.24 -2.39 9.97
N ILE A 127 0.91 -2.18 10.06
CA ILE A 127 0.26 -0.92 9.70
C ILE A 127 -0.33 -0.30 10.96
N GLY A 128 0.23 0.84 11.37
CA GLY A 128 -0.10 1.51 12.63
C GLY A 128 0.36 0.79 13.90
N ILE A 129 1.28 -0.17 13.77
CA ILE A 129 1.96 -0.85 14.88
C ILE A 129 3.45 -1.00 14.59
N SER A 130 4.29 -0.79 15.59
CA SER A 130 5.76 -0.86 15.49
C SER A 130 6.32 -2.27 15.72
N THR A 131 5.57 -3.15 16.40
CA THR A 131 5.97 -4.52 16.75
C THR A 131 4.98 -5.56 16.21
N PRO A 132 4.88 -5.73 14.89
CA PRO A 132 3.95 -6.70 14.30
C PRO A 132 4.32 -8.14 14.72
N GLN A 133 3.34 -8.86 15.26
CA GLN A 133 3.51 -10.25 15.71
C GLN A 133 3.18 -11.29 14.63
N ASN A 134 2.62 -10.85 13.50
CA ASN A 134 2.19 -11.68 12.38
C ASN A 134 2.62 -11.02 11.07
N VAL A 135 2.63 -11.81 9.98
CA VAL A 135 3.07 -11.37 8.63
C VAL A 135 2.39 -10.09 8.18
N LEU A 136 1.11 -9.91 8.51
CA LEU A 136 0.40 -8.64 8.39
C LEU A 136 -0.34 -8.36 9.70
N HIS A 137 0.11 -7.35 10.44
CA HIS A 137 -0.56 -6.86 11.65
C HIS A 137 -1.04 -5.43 11.41
N ILE A 138 -2.36 -5.27 11.29
CA ILE A 138 -2.99 -3.96 11.20
C ILE A 138 -3.55 -3.59 12.57
N HIS A 139 -3.01 -2.53 13.16
CA HIS A 139 -3.46 -2.00 14.45
C HIS A 139 -3.69 -0.49 14.36
N LYS A 140 -4.42 -0.07 13.33
CA LYS A 140 -4.78 1.32 13.12
C LYS A 140 -6.30 1.47 13.09
N PRO A 141 -6.88 2.45 13.80
CA PRO A 141 -8.25 2.85 13.55
C PRO A 141 -8.40 3.30 12.09
N ILE A 142 -9.27 2.61 11.34
CA ILE A 142 -9.50 2.82 9.90
C ILE A 142 -10.80 3.55 9.57
N GLY A 143 -11.70 3.77 10.54
CA GLY A 143 -12.96 4.47 10.29
C GLY A 143 -13.94 4.41 11.45
N ILE A 144 -15.16 4.88 11.18
CA ILE A 144 -16.30 4.90 12.11
C ILE A 144 -17.42 4.05 11.51
N ILE A 145 -17.88 3.01 12.23
CA ILE A 145 -19.21 2.43 11.98
C ILE A 145 -20.20 3.22 12.83
N ASN A 146 -21.04 4.01 12.17
CA ASN A 146 -22.18 4.64 12.83
C ASN A 146 -23.26 3.57 13.09
N ASN A 147 -23.81 3.55 14.31
CA ASN A 147 -25.05 2.86 14.70
C ASN A 147 -25.17 1.37 14.34
N ILE A 148 -24.86 0.50 15.31
CA ILE A 148 -25.47 -0.84 15.32
C ILE A 148 -25.83 -1.13 16.78
N ASN A 149 -27.07 -0.79 17.16
CA ASN A 149 -27.94 -1.51 18.10
C ASN A 149 -29.27 -0.76 18.18
N GLY A 150 -30.38 -1.46 17.91
CA GLY A 150 -31.73 -1.00 18.23
C GLY A 150 -32.09 -1.13 19.72
N ASP A 151 -31.09 -1.39 20.58
CA ASP A 151 -31.27 -1.58 22.01
C ASP A 151 -30.73 -0.36 22.78
N GLU A 152 -31.51 0.09 23.76
CA GLU A 152 -31.52 1.43 24.38
C GLU A 152 -30.30 1.83 25.23
N ASN A 153 -29.10 1.33 24.97
CA ASN A 153 -27.90 1.78 25.70
C ASN A 153 -26.86 2.40 24.75
N LYS A 154 -27.19 3.63 24.34
CA LYS A 154 -26.40 4.56 23.54
C LYS A 154 -25.04 4.86 24.21
N SER A 155 -24.01 4.09 23.88
CA SER A 155 -22.67 4.66 23.89
C SER A 155 -22.49 5.44 22.60
N THR A 156 -22.76 6.75 22.66
CA THR A 156 -22.62 7.76 21.60
C THR A 156 -21.17 8.04 21.17
N LEU A 157 -20.24 7.13 21.48
CA LEU A 157 -18.86 7.25 21.09
C LEU A 157 -18.66 6.40 19.83
N ALA A 158 -18.40 7.08 18.70
CA ALA A 158 -17.90 6.48 17.47
C ALA A 158 -16.87 5.39 17.82
N THR A 159 -17.25 4.11 17.66
CA THR A 159 -16.35 3.02 18.01
C THR A 159 -15.29 2.94 16.91
N ASN A 160 -14.07 3.35 17.24
CA ASN A 160 -12.92 3.17 16.36
C ASN A 160 -12.83 1.68 15.97
N ILE A 161 -12.76 1.41 14.67
CA ILE A 161 -12.57 0.04 14.18
C ILE A 161 -11.16 -0.15 13.68
N TYR A 162 -10.56 -1.26 14.04
CA TYR A 162 -9.25 -1.71 13.59
C TYR A 162 -9.45 -2.73 12.47
N GLY A 163 -8.85 -2.50 11.30
CA GLY A 163 -9.06 -3.41 10.16
C GLY A 163 -8.67 -2.83 8.82
N ILE A 164 -9.36 -3.25 7.76
CA ILE A 164 -9.17 -2.75 6.39
C ILE A 164 -10.48 -2.11 5.90
N GLN A 165 -10.37 -0.92 5.31
CA GLN A 165 -11.46 -0.25 4.58
C GLN A 165 -11.13 -0.31 3.09
N ILE A 166 -12.08 -0.80 2.29
CA ILE A 166 -11.97 -0.89 0.83
C ILE A 166 -13.07 -0.03 0.23
N THR A 167 -12.66 1.00 -0.50
CA THR A 167 -13.56 1.92 -1.19
C THR A 167 -13.36 1.87 -2.70
N ASN A 168 -14.38 2.30 -3.43
CA ASN A 168 -14.28 2.60 -4.85
C ASN A 168 -15.05 3.89 -5.18
N ASN A 169 -15.08 4.26 -6.46
CA ASN A 169 -15.80 5.45 -6.91
C ASN A 169 -17.30 5.42 -6.59
N THR A 170 -17.92 4.24 -6.53
CA THR A 170 -19.35 4.06 -6.21
C THR A 170 -19.63 4.30 -4.73
N THR A 171 -18.75 3.87 -3.84
CA THR A 171 -18.94 3.98 -2.39
C THR A 171 -18.42 5.31 -1.83
N GLY A 172 -17.58 6.02 -2.58
CA GLY A 172 -16.89 7.24 -2.14
C GLY A 172 -15.66 6.94 -1.27
N THR A 173 -14.99 7.98 -0.78
CA THR A 173 -13.71 7.89 -0.04
C THR A 173 -13.82 8.32 1.44
N GLY A 174 -15.03 8.51 1.96
CA GLY A 174 -15.26 8.96 3.33
C GLY A 174 -14.98 7.88 4.37
N GLN A 175 -14.90 8.27 5.65
CA GLN A 175 -14.73 7.34 6.78
C GLN A 175 -15.90 6.35 6.94
N SER A 176 -17.06 6.67 6.35
CA SER A 176 -18.25 5.83 6.32
C SER A 176 -18.61 5.30 4.92
N SER A 177 -17.59 5.08 4.09
CA SER A 177 -17.73 4.56 2.73
C SER A 177 -17.19 3.14 2.61
N GLY A 178 -17.77 2.34 1.73
CA GLY A 178 -17.17 1.08 1.28
C GLY A 178 -17.22 -0.06 2.30
N LEU A 179 -16.50 -1.13 1.97
CA LEU A 179 -16.47 -2.34 2.79
C LEU A 179 -15.44 -2.18 3.90
N LEU A 180 -15.88 -2.42 5.13
CA LEU A 180 -15.02 -2.49 6.30
C LEU A 180 -15.01 -3.91 6.86
N ILE A 181 -13.81 -4.46 7.04
CA ILE A 181 -13.56 -5.76 7.67
C ILE A 181 -12.61 -5.53 8.84
N GLY A 182 -13.02 -5.87 10.06
CA GLY A 182 -12.20 -5.59 11.22
C GLY A 182 -12.86 -5.89 12.57
N LEU A 183 -12.27 -5.33 13.62
CA LEU A 183 -12.74 -5.42 15.00
C LEU A 183 -13.31 -4.07 15.43
N ALA A 184 -14.54 -4.06 15.95
CA ALA A 184 -15.06 -2.90 16.65
C ALA A 184 -14.30 -2.66 17.97
N ALA A 185 -14.39 -1.44 18.51
CA ALA A 185 -13.70 -1.08 19.76
C ALA A 185 -14.05 -1.99 20.96
N ASN A 186 -15.21 -2.65 20.92
CA ASN A 186 -15.64 -3.63 21.92
C ASN A 186 -15.07 -5.05 21.70
N GLY A 187 -14.22 -5.24 20.69
CA GLY A 187 -13.60 -6.53 20.36
C GLY A 187 -14.41 -7.41 19.41
N ASN A 188 -15.63 -7.03 19.00
CA ASN A 188 -16.43 -7.84 18.08
C ASN A 188 -15.87 -7.79 16.66
N ALA A 189 -15.71 -8.96 16.03
CA ALA A 189 -15.42 -9.05 14.61
C ALA A 189 -16.62 -8.62 13.77
N ARG A 190 -16.37 -7.84 12.72
CA ARG A 190 -17.41 -7.28 11.85
C ARG A 190 -16.96 -7.25 10.39
N MET A 191 -17.93 -7.49 9.52
CA MET A 191 -17.88 -7.13 8.11
C MET A 191 -19.09 -6.24 7.82
N VAL A 192 -18.86 -5.03 7.34
CA VAL A 192 -19.92 -4.04 7.11
C VAL A 192 -19.68 -3.32 5.79
N GLN A 193 -20.63 -3.42 4.87
CA GLN A 193 -20.70 -2.54 3.71
C GLN A 193 -21.35 -1.24 4.16
N GLN A 194 -20.60 -0.14 4.02
CA GLN A 194 -21.09 1.18 4.38
C GLN A 194 -21.64 1.88 3.13
N GLY A 195 -22.85 2.42 3.25
CA GLY A 195 -23.61 3.00 2.14
C GLY A 195 -24.70 2.07 1.61
N GLN A 196 -25.33 2.46 0.49
CA GLN A 196 -26.51 1.77 -0.05
C GLN A 196 -26.15 0.62 -0.99
N GLN A 197 -25.19 -0.22 -0.60
CA GLN A 197 -24.72 -1.37 -1.39
C GLN A 197 -24.90 -2.67 -0.61
N SER A 198 -24.99 -3.78 -1.33
CA SER A 198 -25.14 -5.12 -0.73
C SER A 198 -23.79 -5.70 -0.27
N ILE A 199 -23.85 -6.66 0.65
CA ILE A 199 -22.79 -7.65 0.87
C ILE A 199 -23.25 -8.96 0.22
N SER A 200 -22.40 -9.61 -0.56
CA SER A 200 -22.70 -10.92 -1.13
C SER A 200 -21.56 -11.92 -0.96
N LEU A 201 -21.92 -13.21 -0.90
CA LEU A 201 -21.01 -14.35 -0.91
C LEU A 201 -21.48 -15.32 -1.98
N GLY A 202 -20.55 -15.87 -2.76
CA GLY A 202 -20.89 -16.62 -3.96
C GLY A 202 -19.75 -17.50 -4.48
N THR A 203 -20.11 -18.42 -5.38
CA THR A 203 -19.15 -19.25 -6.14
C THR A 203 -19.51 -19.19 -7.61
N ASN A 204 -18.56 -19.47 -8.51
CA ASN A 204 -18.79 -19.46 -9.96
C ASN A 204 -19.41 -18.16 -10.50
N ASN A 205 -19.02 -17.01 -9.93
CA ASN A 205 -19.56 -15.68 -10.26
C ASN A 205 -21.07 -15.52 -10.00
N VAL A 206 -21.65 -16.33 -9.11
CA VAL A 206 -23.05 -16.25 -8.70
C VAL A 206 -23.12 -15.96 -7.21
N ASP A 207 -23.80 -14.87 -6.86
CA ASP A 207 -24.15 -14.56 -5.47
C ASP A 207 -25.15 -15.59 -4.94
N MET A 208 -24.75 -16.34 -3.92
CA MET A 208 -25.56 -17.38 -3.28
C MET A 208 -26.17 -16.91 -1.96
N PHE A 209 -25.49 -15.99 -1.28
CA PHE A 209 -25.96 -15.32 -0.07
C PHE A 209 -25.81 -13.82 -0.27
N THR A 210 -26.86 -13.05 -0.02
CA THR A 210 -26.85 -11.59 -0.17
C THR A 210 -27.51 -10.94 1.03
N ILE A 211 -26.89 -9.90 1.58
CA ILE A 211 -27.52 -8.94 2.48
C ILE A 211 -27.65 -7.65 1.70
N ASN A 212 -28.89 -7.27 1.36
CA ASN A 212 -29.11 -6.03 0.60
C ASN A 212 -29.01 -4.79 1.49
N SER A 213 -29.05 -3.60 0.88
CA SER A 213 -28.97 -2.32 1.60
C SER A 213 -30.13 -2.05 2.58
N LEU A 214 -31.23 -2.83 2.50
CA LEU A 214 -32.37 -2.78 3.42
C LEU A 214 -32.21 -3.77 4.60
N GLY A 215 -31.11 -4.53 4.63
CA GLY A 215 -30.84 -5.55 5.64
C GLY A 215 -31.67 -6.83 5.45
N ASN A 216 -32.12 -7.12 4.23
CA ASN A 216 -32.78 -8.38 3.90
C ASN A 216 -31.75 -9.42 3.46
N ILE A 217 -31.91 -10.66 3.92
CA ILE A 217 -31.07 -11.79 3.58
C ILE A 217 -31.70 -12.57 2.42
N GLY A 218 -30.97 -12.71 1.33
CA GLY A 218 -31.28 -13.56 0.18
C GLY A 218 -30.41 -14.81 0.19
N ILE A 219 -31.01 -15.99 -0.01
CA ILE A 219 -30.30 -17.25 -0.29
C ILE A 219 -30.75 -17.73 -1.67
N GLY A 220 -29.83 -17.78 -2.64
CA GLY A 220 -30.11 -18.07 -4.05
C GLY A 220 -30.81 -16.92 -4.81
N THR A 221 -30.88 -15.73 -4.22
CA THR A 221 -31.46 -14.52 -4.83
C THR A 221 -30.69 -13.28 -4.40
N THR A 222 -30.44 -12.37 -5.35
CA THR A 222 -29.75 -11.09 -5.12
C THR A 222 -30.70 -9.95 -4.76
N ASN A 223 -32.00 -10.15 -4.95
CA ASN A 223 -33.05 -9.15 -4.70
C ASN A 223 -34.07 -9.65 -3.66
N PRO A 224 -33.66 -9.84 -2.39
CA PRO A 224 -34.56 -10.31 -1.35
C PRO A 224 -35.63 -9.26 -1.01
N THR A 225 -36.92 -9.65 -1.09
CA THR A 225 -38.09 -8.80 -0.83
C THR A 225 -38.66 -8.97 0.58
N ALA A 226 -38.15 -9.93 1.34
CA ALA A 226 -38.47 -10.20 2.74
C ALA A 226 -37.19 -10.30 3.58
N LYS A 227 -37.31 -10.23 4.91
CA LYS A 227 -36.14 -10.28 5.83
C LYS A 227 -35.28 -11.51 5.61
N LEU A 228 -35.89 -12.64 5.31
CA LEU A 228 -35.25 -13.83 4.78
C LEU A 228 -36.02 -14.28 3.53
N HIS A 229 -35.37 -14.28 2.37
CA HIS A 229 -35.92 -14.75 1.10
C HIS A 229 -35.02 -15.86 0.54
N THR A 230 -35.55 -17.06 0.42
CA THR A 230 -34.86 -18.18 -0.24
C THR A 230 -35.46 -18.40 -1.63
N ASN A 231 -34.62 -18.58 -2.65
CA ASN A 231 -35.05 -18.98 -3.98
C ASN A 231 -34.64 -20.45 -4.20
N GLY A 232 -35.57 -21.35 -3.94
CA GLY A 232 -35.34 -22.80 -3.92
C GLY A 232 -36.02 -23.47 -2.74
N THR A 233 -35.67 -24.73 -2.49
CA THR A 233 -36.21 -25.50 -1.36
C THR A 233 -35.35 -25.34 -0.12
N VAL A 234 -35.99 -25.18 1.04
CA VAL A 234 -35.33 -25.29 2.36
C VAL A 234 -35.55 -26.69 2.91
N ARG A 235 -34.47 -27.39 3.26
CA ARG A 235 -34.54 -28.70 3.90
C ARG A 235 -34.06 -28.61 5.34
N MET A 236 -34.91 -29.02 6.27
CA MET A 236 -34.58 -29.15 7.69
C MET A 236 -34.38 -30.64 8.00
N GLU A 237 -33.19 -31.02 8.48
CA GLU A 237 -32.87 -32.40 8.88
C GLU A 237 -32.78 -32.53 10.40
N ASN A 238 -32.91 -33.77 10.90
CA ASN A 238 -32.81 -34.10 12.33
C ASN A 238 -33.76 -33.28 13.21
N LEU A 239 -34.97 -33.01 12.72
CA LEU A 239 -36.01 -32.43 13.54
C LEU A 239 -36.45 -33.46 14.57
N THR A 240 -35.89 -33.39 15.79
CA THR A 240 -36.25 -34.28 16.89
C THR A 240 -37.69 -33.98 17.31
N VAL A 241 -38.64 -34.68 16.70
CA VAL A 241 -40.00 -34.75 17.23
C VAL A 241 -39.88 -35.54 18.53
N ALA A 242 -39.89 -34.85 19.68
CA ALA A 242 -39.99 -35.53 20.97
C ALA A 242 -41.19 -36.48 20.87
N THR A 243 -40.93 -37.78 20.99
CA THR A 243 -41.87 -38.87 20.72
C THR A 243 -43.13 -38.87 21.59
N GLN A 244 -43.28 -37.87 22.47
CA GLN A 244 -44.36 -37.72 23.44
C GLN A 244 -44.97 -36.29 23.48
N ALA A 245 -44.67 -35.41 22.52
CA ALA A 245 -45.24 -34.04 22.52
C ALA A 245 -46.49 -33.94 21.61
N THR A 246 -47.68 -33.93 22.20
CA THR A 246 -48.88 -33.35 21.56
C THR A 246 -48.55 -31.88 21.23
N ASN A 247 -48.62 -31.50 19.95
CA ASN A 247 -48.21 -30.20 19.36
C ASN A 247 -46.74 -30.08 18.88
N ALA A 248 -46.19 -31.10 18.23
CA ALA A 248 -44.95 -30.92 17.46
C ALA A 248 -45.22 -30.04 16.21
N ARG A 249 -44.98 -28.74 16.32
CA ARG A 249 -45.12 -27.78 15.22
C ARG A 249 -43.74 -27.38 14.73
N VAL A 250 -43.53 -27.49 13.42
CA VAL A 250 -42.26 -27.15 12.74
C VAL A 250 -42.19 -25.67 12.39
N LEU A 251 -43.36 -25.06 12.19
CA LEU A 251 -43.53 -23.65 11.92
C LEU A 251 -44.74 -23.17 12.72
N LEU A 252 -44.56 -22.10 13.47
CA LEU A 252 -45.61 -21.41 14.19
C LEU A 252 -45.67 -19.99 13.66
N ILE A 253 -46.80 -19.34 13.86
CA ILE A 253 -46.93 -17.91 13.60
C ILE A 253 -47.42 -17.30 14.92
N ASP A 254 -46.77 -16.26 15.41
CA ASP A 254 -47.21 -15.54 16.60
C ASP A 254 -48.49 -14.72 16.33
N ALA A 255 -49.04 -14.10 17.38
CA ALA A 255 -50.23 -13.25 17.22
C ALA A 255 -49.98 -11.99 16.37
N GLN A 256 -48.71 -11.69 16.08
CA GLN A 256 -48.26 -10.58 15.26
C GLN A 256 -47.96 -11.00 13.80
N GLY A 257 -48.14 -12.28 13.46
CA GLY A 257 -47.93 -12.78 12.11
C GLY A 257 -46.48 -13.16 11.79
N ASN A 258 -45.57 -13.15 12.78
CA ASN A 258 -44.19 -13.57 12.59
C ASN A 258 -44.07 -15.09 12.67
N VAL A 259 -43.36 -15.66 11.70
CA VAL A 259 -42.98 -17.06 11.66
C VAL A 259 -41.85 -17.35 12.65
#